data_AF-A0A078FWE3-F1
#
_entry.id   AF-A0A078FWE3-F1
#
_cell.length_a   1.000
_cell.length_b   1.000
_cell.length_c   1.000
_cell.angle_alpha   90.00
_cell.angle_beta   90.00
_cell.angle_gamma   90.00
#
_symmetry.space_group_name_H-M   'P 1'
#
loop_
_entity.id
_entity.type
_entity.pdbx_description
1 polymer ?
#
loop_
_entity_poly.entity_id
_entity_poly.type
_entity_poly.pdbx_seq_one_letter_code
_entity_poly.pdbx_strand_id
1 'polypeptide(L)'
;MFACFCLLFLFFIERRFYGESTPFGKKSHKTTEILGYLNSQQALADCAILIRSLKQNLSSEASPVVVFGGSYGETWFRLKYPHIAIGALASSAPILQFDNIVPLTSFYDAISQDFKVLYALFAKLVRAGSDRRVAKSSRDRQSDRLSDALSGSPGRRYVRMRTCRLVGYLSDRRID
;
A
#
# COMPACT_ATOMS: atom_id res chain seq x y z
N MET A 1 3.63 14.48 -39.05
CA MET A 1 3.06 13.83 -37.84
C MET A 1 4.09 14.00 -36.73
N PHE A 2 3.97 15.04 -35.90
CA PHE A 2 4.90 15.24 -34.80
C PHE A 2 4.51 14.28 -33.67
N ALA A 3 5.31 13.26 -33.42
CA ALA A 3 5.22 12.48 -32.20
C ALA A 3 5.56 13.44 -31.05
N CYS A 4 4.54 13.83 -30.27
CA CYS A 4 4.76 14.53 -29.01
C CYS A 4 5.33 13.52 -28.02
N PHE A 5 6.66 13.46 -27.92
CA PHE A 5 7.31 12.74 -26.85
C PHE A 5 7.01 13.48 -25.54
N CYS A 6 6.05 12.97 -24.76
CA CYS A 6 5.89 13.39 -23.37
C CYS A 6 7.05 12.84 -22.55
N LEU A 7 8.14 13.60 -22.48
CA LEU A 7 9.21 13.36 -21.51
C LEU A 7 8.68 13.71 -20.12
N LEU A 8 8.72 12.74 -19.20
CA LEU A 8 8.34 12.90 -17.81
C LEU A 8 9.60 13.01 -16.95
N PHE A 9 9.73 14.10 -16.20
CA PHE A 9 10.76 14.23 -15.16
C PHE A 9 10.15 13.95 -13.79
N LEU A 10 10.79 13.06 -13.04
CA LEU A 10 10.39 12.72 -11.67
C LEU A 10 11.41 13.31 -10.69
N PHE A 11 10.93 14.15 -9.79
CA PHE A 11 11.75 14.74 -8.74
C PHE A 11 11.18 14.37 -7.37
N PHE A 12 12.06 13.93 -6.47
CA PHE A 12 11.74 13.76 -5.05
C PHE A 12 12.38 14.91 -4.28
N ILE A 13 11.54 15.68 -3.59
CA ILE A 13 11.98 16.86 -2.85
C ILE A 13 11.99 16.50 -1.38
N GLU A 14 13.17 16.51 -0.78
CA GLU A 14 13.32 16.32 0.66
C GLU A 14 12.85 17.59 1.39
N ARG A 15 12.18 17.41 2.54
CA ARG A 15 11.72 18.54 3.36
C ARG A 15 12.85 19.10 4.20
N ARG A 16 12.86 20.42 4.38
CA ARG A 16 13.70 21.11 5.36
C ARG A 16 13.65 20.43 6.75
N PHE A 17 14.78 20.37 7.42
CA PHE A 17 15.02 19.73 8.73
C PHE A 17 14.92 18.19 8.76
N TYR A 18 14.71 17.54 7.62
CA TYR A 18 14.74 16.08 7.49
C TYR A 18 15.96 15.64 6.68
N GLY A 19 16.47 14.45 7.03
CA GLY A 19 17.66 13.81 6.44
C GLY A 19 18.81 14.78 6.22
N GLU A 20 19.21 14.98 4.96
CA GLU A 20 20.36 15.83 4.61
C GLU A 20 19.98 17.32 4.47
N SER A 21 18.69 17.62 4.28
CA SER A 21 18.16 18.96 4.10
C SER A 21 18.07 19.75 5.42
N THR A 22 19.21 19.97 6.08
CA THR A 22 19.31 20.63 7.39
C THR A 22 19.88 22.05 7.27
N PRO A 23 19.04 23.12 7.33
CA PRO A 23 19.47 24.49 7.02
C PRO A 23 20.61 25.02 7.89
N PHE A 24 20.75 24.51 9.11
CA PHE A 24 21.79 24.89 10.08
C PHE A 24 22.70 23.71 10.42
N GLY A 25 22.77 22.68 9.56
CA GLY A 25 23.53 21.46 9.77
C GLY A 25 23.21 20.79 11.11
N LYS A 26 24.26 20.38 11.85
CA LYS A 26 24.13 19.76 13.19
C LYS A 26 23.45 20.64 14.25
N LYS A 27 23.27 21.94 13.99
CA LYS A 27 22.59 22.87 14.92
C LYS A 27 21.09 22.98 14.65
N SER A 28 20.57 22.35 13.57
CA SER A 28 19.19 22.50 13.12
C SER A 28 18.14 22.11 14.15
N HIS A 29 18.45 21.24 15.11
CA HIS A 29 17.50 20.81 16.14
C HIS A 29 17.88 21.28 17.55
N LYS A 30 18.82 22.23 17.68
CA LYS A 30 19.38 22.60 18.99
C LYS A 30 18.62 23.67 19.75
N THR A 31 17.94 24.59 19.06
CA THR A 31 17.30 25.76 19.67
C THR A 31 15.89 25.93 19.14
N THR A 32 14.98 26.39 20.00
CA THR A 32 13.58 26.70 19.65
C THR A 32 13.47 27.77 18.57
N GLU A 33 14.34 28.78 18.58
CA GLU A 33 14.44 29.82 17.55
C GLU A 33 14.71 29.23 16.16
N ILE A 34 15.62 28.26 16.08
CA ILE A 34 15.96 27.57 14.84
C ILE A 34 14.81 26.66 14.40
N LEU A 35 14.18 25.96 15.34
CA LEU A 35 12.99 25.15 15.07
C LEU A 35 11.78 26.02 14.65
N GLY A 36 11.77 27.31 14.92
CA GLY A 36 10.77 28.24 14.39
C GLY A 36 10.72 28.26 12.85
N TYR A 37 11.84 27.94 12.18
CA TYR A 37 11.90 27.80 10.72
C TYR A 37 11.37 26.45 10.20
N LEU A 38 11.09 25.49 11.09
CA LEU A 38 10.43 24.23 10.77
C LEU A 38 8.90 24.43 10.78
N ASN A 39 8.39 25.04 9.72
CA ASN A 39 6.96 25.25 9.53
C ASN A 39 6.52 24.90 8.11
N SER A 40 5.22 24.62 7.95
CA SER A 40 4.64 24.17 6.69
C SER A 40 4.71 25.25 5.61
N GLN A 41 4.54 26.52 5.97
CA GLN A 41 4.58 27.64 5.03
C GLN A 41 5.94 27.73 4.35
N GLN A 42 7.03 27.66 5.11
CA GLN A 42 8.37 27.71 4.55
C GLN A 42 8.73 26.44 3.77
N ALA A 43 8.29 25.26 4.20
CA ALA A 43 8.49 24.03 3.43
C ALA A 43 7.78 24.07 2.07
N LEU A 44 6.58 24.63 1.99
CA LEU A 44 5.87 24.84 0.71
C LEU A 44 6.57 25.88 -0.17
N ALA A 45 7.08 26.96 0.44
CA ALA A 45 7.82 28.00 -0.28
C ALA A 45 9.12 27.47 -0.90
N ASP A 46 9.88 26.64 -0.18
CA ASP A 46 11.08 25.99 -0.72
C ASP A 46 10.76 25.15 -1.95
N CYS A 47 9.68 24.37 -1.87
CA CYS A 47 9.23 23.51 -2.96
C CYS A 47 8.86 24.35 -4.19
N ALA A 48 8.16 25.47 -3.99
CA ALA A 48 7.80 26.40 -5.05
C ALA A 48 9.02 27.04 -5.74
N ILE A 49 10.01 27.49 -4.94
CA ILE A 49 11.26 28.06 -5.44
C ILE A 49 12.06 27.01 -6.21
N LEU A 50 12.15 25.79 -5.68
CA LEU A 50 12.88 24.69 -6.31
C LEU A 50 12.25 24.31 -7.66
N ILE A 51 10.92 24.16 -7.73
CA ILE A 51 10.22 23.87 -8.98
C ILE A 51 10.49 24.96 -10.01
N ARG A 52 10.44 26.24 -9.62
CA ARG A 52 10.71 27.35 -10.54
C ARG A 52 12.16 27.32 -11.06
N SER A 53 13.11 27.10 -10.16
CA SER A 53 14.54 26.97 -10.49
C SER A 53 14.80 25.80 -11.44
N LEU A 54 14.20 24.64 -11.20
CA LEU A 54 14.31 23.47 -12.07
C LEU A 54 13.73 23.74 -13.46
N LYS A 55 12.56 24.38 -13.54
CA LYS A 55 11.95 24.74 -14.83
C LYS A 55 12.84 25.68 -15.65
N GLN A 56 13.48 26.65 -15.00
CA GLN A 56 14.42 27.57 -15.64
C GLN A 56 15.69 26.85 -16.09
N ASN A 57 16.31 26.07 -15.21
CA ASN A 57 17.55 25.35 -15.51
C ASN A 57 17.40 24.30 -16.62
N LEU A 58 16.20 23.71 -16.74
CA LEU A 58 15.88 22.73 -17.78
C LEU A 58 15.24 23.36 -19.03
N SER A 59 15.16 24.69 -19.12
CA SER A 59 14.50 25.42 -20.22
C SER A 59 13.07 24.93 -20.51
N SER A 60 12.33 24.62 -19.44
CA SER A 60 11.04 23.93 -19.48
C SER A 60 9.90 24.74 -18.83
N GLU A 61 9.95 26.07 -18.96
CA GLU A 61 9.02 27.00 -18.28
C GLU A 61 7.53 26.74 -18.60
N ALA A 62 7.22 26.28 -19.80
CA ALA A 62 5.85 25.92 -20.20
C ALA A 62 5.39 24.53 -19.72
N SER A 63 6.29 23.71 -19.15
CA SER A 63 5.96 22.34 -18.79
C SER A 63 4.98 22.28 -17.61
N PRO A 64 3.92 21.45 -17.71
CA PRO A 64 2.98 21.27 -16.62
C PRO A 64 3.64 20.52 -15.46
N VAL A 65 3.29 20.90 -14.24
CA VAL A 65 3.79 20.26 -13.01
C VAL A 65 2.63 19.66 -12.25
N VAL A 66 2.74 18.38 -11.90
CA VAL A 66 1.81 17.68 -11.01
C VAL A 66 2.58 17.30 -9.75
N VAL A 67 2.01 17.61 -8.59
CA VAL A 67 2.64 17.32 -7.30
C VAL A 67 2.03 16.05 -6.73
N PHE A 68 2.87 15.14 -6.25
CA PHE A 68 2.45 13.87 -5.67
C PHE A 68 2.93 13.76 -4.24
N GLY A 69 2.06 13.24 -3.38
CA GLY A 69 2.50 12.79 -2.07
C GLY A 69 1.38 12.36 -1.17
N GLY A 70 1.75 12.14 0.08
CA GLY A 70 0.93 11.51 1.09
C GLY A 70 0.63 12.49 2.21
N SER A 71 -0.58 12.37 2.72
CA SER A 71 -1.07 13.21 3.80
C SER A 71 -1.23 14.68 3.34
N TYR A 72 -0.72 15.65 4.08
CA TYR A 72 -1.17 17.05 3.98
C TYR A 72 -0.46 17.89 2.89
N GLY A 73 0.80 17.60 2.58
CA GLY A 73 1.73 18.56 1.96
C GLY A 73 1.27 19.05 0.59
N GLU A 74 0.80 18.14 -0.25
CA GLU A 74 0.55 18.37 -1.66
C GLU A 74 -0.82 19.03 -1.89
N THR A 75 -1.78 18.74 -1.02
CA THR A 75 -3.06 19.45 -0.98
C THR A 75 -2.82 20.94 -0.75
N TRP A 76 -2.07 21.28 0.29
CA TRP A 76 -1.79 22.68 0.64
C TRP A 76 -0.92 23.37 -0.42
N PHE A 77 -0.01 22.64 -1.06
CA PHE A 77 0.79 23.18 -2.16
C PHE A 77 -0.09 23.62 -3.32
N ARG A 78 -1.02 22.78 -3.80
CA ARG A 78 -1.94 23.15 -4.89
C ARG A 78 -2.84 24.31 -4.51
N LEU A 79 -3.32 24.37 -3.27
CA LEU A 79 -4.16 25.46 -2.78
C LEU A 79 -3.42 26.80 -2.72
N LYS A 80 -2.15 26.80 -2.28
CA LYS A 80 -1.35 28.03 -2.11
C LYS A 80 -0.61 28.47 -3.37
N TYR A 81 -0.19 27.53 -4.21
CA TYR A 81 0.59 27.79 -5.43
C TYR A 81 -0.07 27.22 -6.70
N PRO A 82 -1.32 27.61 -7.02
CA PRO A 82 -2.03 27.08 -8.18
C PRO A 82 -1.40 27.51 -9.52
N HIS A 83 -0.58 28.56 -9.50
CA HIS A 83 0.17 29.06 -10.66
C HIS A 83 1.45 28.26 -10.96
N ILE A 84 1.89 27.40 -10.03
CA ILE A 84 3.11 26.59 -10.18
C ILE A 84 2.77 25.16 -10.61
N ALA A 85 1.83 24.53 -9.91
CA ALA A 85 1.42 23.14 -10.18
C ALA A 85 -0.01 23.10 -10.68
N ILE A 86 -0.28 22.43 -11.79
CA ILE A 86 -1.62 22.32 -12.40
C ILE A 86 -2.57 21.39 -11.63
N GLY A 87 -2.01 20.50 -10.82
CA GLY A 87 -2.75 19.54 -10.02
C GLY A 87 -1.89 18.92 -8.92
N ALA A 88 -2.55 18.28 -7.96
CA ALA A 88 -1.90 17.52 -6.92
C ALA A 88 -2.65 16.22 -6.64
N LEU A 89 -1.91 15.14 -6.43
CA LEU A 89 -2.41 13.89 -5.88
C LEU A 89 -1.97 13.80 -4.42
N ALA A 90 -2.93 13.96 -3.51
CA ALA A 90 -2.73 13.85 -2.08
C ALA A 90 -3.39 12.57 -1.56
N SER A 91 -2.59 11.53 -1.36
CA SER A 91 -3.06 10.23 -0.89
C SER A 91 -3.24 10.22 0.62
N SER A 92 -4.38 9.76 1.13
CA SER A 92 -4.67 9.66 2.56
C SER A 92 -4.44 10.96 3.34
N ALA A 93 -4.90 12.08 2.78
CA ALA A 93 -4.80 13.43 3.35
C ALA A 93 -5.97 13.71 4.30
N PRO A 94 -5.78 13.72 5.64
CA PRO A 94 -6.87 13.94 6.58
C PRO A 94 -7.09 15.46 6.78
N ILE A 95 -7.40 16.17 5.70
CA ILE A 95 -7.56 17.65 5.70
C ILE A 95 -8.71 18.11 6.60
N LEU A 96 -9.68 17.23 6.87
CA LEU A 96 -10.83 17.50 7.74
C LEU A 96 -10.57 17.16 9.21
N GLN A 97 -9.37 16.67 9.58
CA GLN A 97 -9.07 16.26 10.96
C GLN A 97 -8.75 17.43 11.90
N PHE A 98 -8.90 18.67 11.43
CA PHE A 98 -8.62 19.90 12.17
C PHE A 98 -9.91 20.56 12.68
N ASP A 99 -9.77 21.52 13.61
CA ASP A 99 -10.82 22.45 14.05
C ASP A 99 -12.16 21.82 14.45
N ASN A 100 -12.12 20.64 15.08
CA ASN A 100 -13.31 19.87 15.51
C ASN A 100 -14.33 19.60 14.37
N ILE A 101 -13.88 19.61 13.11
CA ILE A 101 -14.74 19.31 11.94
C ILE A 101 -15.23 17.86 11.99
N VAL A 102 -14.37 16.96 12.46
CA VAL A 102 -14.68 15.54 12.71
C VAL A 102 -14.51 15.22 14.19
N PRO A 103 -15.23 14.22 14.74
CA PRO A 103 -15.05 13.78 16.11
C PRO A 103 -13.59 13.41 16.41
N LEU A 104 -13.09 13.78 17.58
CA LEU A 104 -11.72 13.47 18.01
C LEU A 104 -11.45 11.95 18.05
N THR A 105 -12.48 11.15 18.29
CA THR A 105 -12.39 9.68 18.33
C THR A 105 -12.27 9.04 16.96
N SER A 106 -12.56 9.76 15.86
CA SER A 106 -12.68 9.18 14.51
C SER A 106 -11.47 8.35 14.09
N PHE A 107 -10.26 8.80 14.46
CA PHE A 107 -9.03 8.06 14.20
C PHE A 107 -9.00 6.71 14.92
N TYR A 108 -9.34 6.69 16.21
CA TYR A 108 -9.39 5.46 17.02
C TYR A 108 -10.57 4.56 16.65
N ASP A 109 -11.68 5.14 16.21
CA ASP A 109 -12.85 4.40 15.73
C ASP A 109 -12.51 3.64 14.44
N ALA A 110 -11.79 4.27 13.51
CA ALA A 110 -11.31 3.61 12.30
C ALA A 110 -10.36 2.44 12.62
N ILE A 111 -9.38 2.65 13.51
CA ILE A 111 -8.48 1.59 13.98
C ILE A 111 -9.30 0.43 14.58
N SER A 112 -10.26 0.75 15.45
CA SER A 112 -11.08 -0.27 16.12
C SER A 112 -11.92 -1.09 15.13
N GLN A 113 -12.40 -0.46 14.05
CA GLN A 113 -13.14 -1.15 12.99
C GLN A 113 -12.24 -2.09 12.19
N ASP A 114 -11.03 -1.67 11.84
CA ASP A 114 -10.05 -2.51 11.13
C ASP A 114 -9.76 -3.79 11.93
N PHE A 115 -9.50 -3.65 13.24
CA PHE A 115 -9.29 -4.80 14.12
C PHE A 115 -10.52 -5.71 14.20
N LYS A 116 -11.75 -5.16 14.32
CA LYS A 116 -12.98 -5.96 14.35
C LYS A 116 -13.12 -6.85 13.10
N VAL A 117 -12.84 -6.30 11.92
CA VAL A 117 -12.88 -7.05 10.65
C VAL A 117 -11.82 -8.16 10.65
N LEU A 118 -10.61 -7.83 11.09
CA LEU A 118 -9.49 -8.77 11.11
C LEU A 118 -9.73 -9.95 12.06
N TYR A 119 -10.25 -9.68 13.26
CA TYR A 119 -10.64 -10.72 14.22
C TYR A 119 -11.78 -11.60 13.70
N ALA A 120 -12.78 -11.02 13.05
CA ALA A 120 -13.88 -11.77 12.45
C ALA A 120 -13.40 -12.68 11.31
N LEU A 121 -12.47 -12.20 10.47
CA LEU A 121 -11.86 -12.98 9.41
C LEU A 121 -11.02 -14.13 9.98
N PHE A 122 -10.21 -13.85 10.99
CA PHE A 122 -9.41 -14.87 11.67
C PHE A 122 -10.29 -15.98 12.24
N ALA A 123 -11.38 -15.62 12.95
CA ALA A 123 -12.32 -16.59 13.49
C ALA A 123 -12.96 -17.47 12.39
N LYS A 124 -13.33 -16.87 11.25
CA LYS A 124 -13.86 -17.61 10.08
C LYS A 124 -12.82 -18.58 9.50
N LEU A 125 -11.58 -18.15 9.35
CA LEU A 125 -10.50 -18.99 8.83
C LEU A 125 -10.19 -20.16 9.76
N VAL A 126 -10.16 -19.94 11.07
CA VAL A 126 -9.96 -21.00 12.06
C VAL A 126 -11.09 -22.03 11.99
N ARG A 127 -12.35 -21.58 11.92
CA ARG A 127 -13.52 -22.46 11.76
C ARG A 127 -13.46 -23.26 10.46
N ALA A 128 -13.23 -22.60 9.33
CA ALA A 128 -13.10 -23.25 8.03
C ALA A 128 -11.94 -24.27 7.99
N GLY A 129 -10.82 -23.96 8.63
CA GLY A 129 -9.69 -24.88 8.77
C GLY A 129 -10.00 -26.09 9.65
N SER A 130 -10.80 -25.90 10.71
CA SER A 130 -11.31 -26.99 11.54
C SER A 130 -12.26 -27.90 10.76
N ASP A 131 -13.26 -27.33 10.09
CA ASP A 131 -14.25 -28.05 9.29
C ASP A 131 -13.58 -28.84 8.16
N ARG A 132 -12.57 -28.26 7.51
CA ARG A 132 -11.79 -28.95 6.47
C ARG A 132 -11.02 -30.15 7.01
N ARG A 133 -10.49 -30.07 8.23
CA ARG A 133 -9.81 -31.20 8.90
C ARG A 133 -10.80 -32.31 9.26
N VAL A 134 -11.98 -31.95 9.78
CA VAL A 134 -13.05 -32.92 10.09
C VAL A 134 -13.55 -33.61 8.83
N ALA A 135 -13.76 -32.88 7.74
CA ALA A 135 -14.18 -33.42 6.44
C ALA A 135 -13.09 -34.31 5.79
N LYS A 136 -11.81 -34.08 6.09
CA LYS A 136 -10.74 -34.98 5.64
C LYS A 136 -10.69 -36.26 6.49
N SER A 137 -10.75 -36.14 7.81
CA SER A 137 -10.73 -37.30 8.72
C SER A 137 -11.91 -38.25 8.49
N SER A 138 -13.10 -37.72 8.24
CA SER A 138 -14.28 -38.53 7.89
C SER A 138 -14.11 -39.28 6.57
N ARG A 139 -13.55 -38.64 5.53
CA ARG A 139 -13.23 -39.30 4.25
C ARG A 139 -12.16 -40.37 4.40
N ASP A 140 -11.11 -40.10 5.17
CA ASP A 140 -10.03 -41.07 5.42
C ASP A 140 -10.59 -42.31 6.15
N ARG A 141 -11.42 -42.12 7.20
CA ARG A 141 -12.10 -43.23 7.90
C ARG A 141 -13.04 -44.03 7.01
N GLN A 142 -13.77 -43.37 6.10
CA GLN A 142 -14.63 -44.07 5.13
C GLN A 142 -13.80 -44.93 4.17
N SER A 143 -12.66 -44.41 3.71
CA SER A 143 -11.73 -45.15 2.83
C SER A 143 -11.11 -46.37 3.54
N ASP A 144 -10.77 -46.25 4.81
CA ASP A 144 -10.22 -47.37 5.59
C ASP A 144 -11.27 -48.46 5.81
N ARG A 145 -12.52 -48.10 6.19
CA ARG A 145 -13.62 -49.06 6.33
C ARG A 145 -13.94 -49.82 5.03
N LEU A 146 -13.91 -49.12 3.89
CA LEU A 146 -14.08 -49.74 2.58
C LEU A 146 -12.94 -50.71 2.26
N SER A 147 -11.71 -50.38 2.66
CA SER A 147 -10.54 -51.25 2.47
C SER A 147 -10.64 -52.52 3.31
N ASP A 148 -11.08 -52.41 4.57
CA ASP A 148 -11.27 -53.55 5.47
C ASP A 148 -12.39 -54.48 4.98
N ALA A 149 -13.52 -53.93 4.51
CA ALA A 149 -14.64 -54.70 3.96
C ALA A 149 -14.23 -55.51 2.70
N LEU A 150 -13.36 -54.95 1.87
CA LEU A 150 -12.83 -55.63 0.68
C LEU A 150 -11.78 -56.69 1.02
N SER A 151 -11.04 -56.53 2.12
CA SER A 151 -10.04 -57.51 2.61
C SER A 151 -10.67 -58.78 3.20
N GLY A 152 -11.87 -58.67 3.79
CA GLY A 152 -12.60 -59.79 4.41
C GLY A 152 -13.32 -60.74 3.44
N SER A 153 -13.31 -60.49 2.13
CA SER A 153 -13.99 -61.35 1.14
C SER A 153 -13.04 -62.45 0.63
N PRO A 154 -13.35 -63.76 0.77
CA PRO A 154 -12.43 -64.82 0.39
C PRO A 154 -12.25 -64.86 -1.14
N GLY A 155 -11.02 -64.70 -1.61
CA GLY A 155 -10.62 -65.06 -2.98
C GLY A 155 -10.34 -63.93 -3.97
N ARG A 156 -10.37 -62.64 -3.58
CA ARG A 156 -9.92 -61.55 -4.48
C ARG A 156 -8.84 -60.68 -3.83
N ARG A 157 -7.59 -60.81 -4.31
CA ARG A 157 -6.50 -59.88 -3.98
C ARG A 157 -6.77 -58.53 -4.67
N TYR A 158 -7.18 -57.53 -3.90
CA TYR A 158 -7.29 -56.16 -4.39
C TYR A 158 -6.00 -55.38 -4.07
N VAL A 159 -5.33 -54.89 -5.12
CA VAL A 159 -4.18 -53.99 -4.97
C VAL A 159 -4.71 -52.58 -4.77
N ARG A 160 -4.30 -51.94 -3.66
CA ARG A 160 -4.63 -50.56 -3.30
C ARG A 160 -4.04 -49.60 -4.35
N MET A 161 -4.79 -49.27 -5.38
CA MET A 161 -4.49 -48.08 -6.20
C MET A 161 -4.73 -46.85 -5.34
N ARG A 162 -3.65 -46.23 -4.87
CA ARG A 162 -3.73 -44.89 -4.27
C ARG A 162 -4.33 -43.98 -5.33
N THR A 163 -5.55 -43.52 -5.08
CA THR A 163 -6.30 -42.65 -5.98
C THR A 163 -5.43 -41.48 -6.40
N CYS A 164 -5.36 -41.29 -7.71
CA CYS A 164 -4.67 -40.22 -8.40
C CYS A 164 -4.80 -38.89 -7.66
N ARG A 165 -3.64 -38.29 -7.38
CA ARG A 165 -3.54 -36.83 -7.25
C ARG A 165 -3.84 -36.27 -8.64
N LEU A 166 -5.11 -35.98 -8.93
CA LEU A 166 -5.48 -35.20 -10.11
C LEU A 166 -5.06 -33.76 -9.83
N VAL A 167 -3.79 -33.46 -10.11
CA VAL A 167 -3.31 -32.08 -10.27
C VAL A 167 -3.56 -31.72 -11.72
N GLY A 168 -4.69 -31.06 -11.98
CA GLY A 168 -4.88 -30.23 -13.16
C GLY A 168 -5.14 -28.80 -12.67
N TYR A 169 -4.71 -27.73 -13.31
CA TYR A 169 -3.99 -27.50 -14.56
C TYR A 169 -3.48 -26.04 -14.46
N LEU A 170 -2.30 -25.72 -15.02
CA LEU A 170 -2.06 -24.60 -15.94
C LEU A 170 -0.60 -24.14 -15.96
N SER A 171 -0.15 -23.96 -17.21
CA SER A 171 0.99 -23.16 -17.67
C SER A 171 2.34 -23.88 -17.75
N ASP A 172 2.70 -24.32 -18.96
CA ASP A 172 3.87 -23.72 -19.60
C ASP A 172 3.70 -23.65 -21.13
N ARG A 173 3.85 -22.42 -21.65
CA ARG A 173 4.09 -22.12 -23.06
C ARG A 173 5.59 -21.78 -23.14
N ARG A 174 6.37 -22.59 -23.84
CA ARG A 174 7.61 -22.19 -24.54
C ARG A 174 7.93 -23.24 -25.62
N ILE A 175 7.99 -22.83 -26.88
CA ILE A 175 9.23 -22.55 -27.64
C ILE A 175 10.07 -23.82 -27.64
N ASP A 176 10.09 -24.59 -28.73
CA ASP A 176 10.82 -24.25 -29.96
C ASP A 176 10.00 -24.14 -31.26
#